data_AF-V4N4F7-F1
#
_entry.id   AF-V4N4F7-F1
#
_cell.length_a   1.000
_cell.length_b   1.000
_cell.length_c   1.000
_cell.angle_alpha   90.00
_cell.angle_beta   90.00
_cell.angle_gamma   90.00
#
_symmetry.space_group_name_H-M   'P 1'
#
loop_
_entity.id
_entity.type
_entity.pdbx_description
1 polymer ?
#
loop_
_entity_poly.entity_id
_entity_poly.type
_entity_poly.pdbx_seq_one_letter_code
_entity_poly.pdbx_strand_id
1 'polypeptide(L)'
;MAVAPARARSDYDYLIKLLLIGDSGVGKSCLLLRFSDDTFTTSFITTIGIDFKIRTIELDGKRIKLQIWDTAGQERFRTITTAYYRGAMGILLVYDVTDESSFNNIRNWMKNIEQHASDNVNKILVGNKADMDESKRAVPTAKGQALADEYGIKFFETSAKTNLNVESVFLSIAKDIKQRLTETDTKAEASRSLNKMLLHLLLQPRNQLAVVTFRSMIALFSRAPVFNLCHLFHLLRLKSEIVLMLLLRTSRKSH
;
A
#
# COMPACT_ATOMS: atom_id res chain seq x y z
N MET A 1 -31.37 -28.24 -4.88
CA MET A 1 -29.97 -27.77 -4.85
C MET A 1 -29.95 -26.29 -5.18
N ALA A 2 -29.73 -25.42 -4.19
CA ALA A 2 -29.61 -23.98 -4.44
C ALA A 2 -28.19 -23.68 -4.91
N VAL A 3 -28.05 -23.26 -6.17
CA VAL A 3 -26.79 -22.75 -6.71
C VAL A 3 -26.54 -21.40 -6.03
N ALA A 4 -25.41 -21.28 -5.33
CA ALA A 4 -25.00 -20.02 -4.71
C ALA A 4 -24.90 -18.93 -5.80
N PRO A 5 -25.35 -17.69 -5.54
CA PRO A 5 -25.24 -16.63 -6.53
C PRO A 5 -23.77 -16.38 -6.84
N ALA A 6 -23.41 -16.45 -8.12
CA ALA A 6 -22.11 -16.03 -8.60
C ALA A 6 -21.85 -14.62 -8.07
N ARG A 7 -20.77 -14.42 -7.31
CA ARG A 7 -20.30 -13.08 -6.95
C ARG A 7 -20.29 -12.27 -8.24
N ALA A 8 -21.08 -11.19 -8.32
CA ALA A 8 -21.03 -10.26 -9.43
C ALA A 8 -19.56 -9.98 -9.70
N ARG A 9 -19.04 -10.39 -10.88
CA ARG A 9 -17.64 -10.17 -11.24
C ARG A 9 -17.42 -8.67 -11.09
N SER A 10 -16.58 -8.27 -10.15
CA SER A 10 -16.20 -6.87 -10.02
C SER A 10 -15.68 -6.40 -11.37
N ASP A 11 -16.09 -5.21 -11.82
CA ASP A 11 -15.64 -4.62 -13.10
C ASP A 11 -14.12 -4.35 -13.15
N TYR A 12 -13.41 -4.66 -12.07
CA TYR A 12 -11.98 -4.52 -11.89
C TYR A 12 -11.45 -5.67 -11.02
N ASP A 13 -10.17 -6.02 -11.20
CA ASP A 13 -9.43 -6.99 -10.41
C ASP A 13 -8.83 -6.35 -9.14
N TYR A 14 -8.34 -5.11 -9.25
CA TYR A 14 -7.71 -4.38 -8.15
C TYR A 14 -8.29 -2.97 -8.01
N LEU A 15 -8.47 -2.51 -6.77
CA LEU A 15 -8.78 -1.13 -6.43
C LEU A 15 -7.57 -0.52 -5.73
N ILE A 16 -7.02 0.56 -6.29
CA ILE A 16 -5.83 1.21 -5.72
C ILE A 16 -6.16 2.66 -5.39
N LYS A 17 -5.98 3.02 -4.12
CA LYS A 17 -6.09 4.39 -3.62
C LYS A 17 -4.73 5.09 -3.70
N LEU A 18 -4.65 6.13 -4.54
CA LEU A 18 -3.48 7.01 -4.71
C LEU A 18 -3.76 8.39 -4.14
N LEU A 19 -2.75 9.00 -3.52
CA LEU A 19 -2.81 10.35 -2.99
C LEU A 19 -1.72 11.21 -3.64
N LEU A 20 -2.10 12.39 -4.14
CA LEU A 20 -1.16 13.41 -4.58
C LEU A 20 -0.92 14.40 -3.44
N ILE A 21 0.33 14.60 -3.04
CA ILE A 21 0.71 15.57 -2.01
C ILE A 21 1.86 16.45 -2.49
N GLY A 22 1.99 17.63 -1.89
CA GLY A 22 2.99 18.63 -2.26
C GLY A 22 2.44 20.04 -2.08
N ASP A 23 3.31 21.03 -2.21
CA ASP A 23 2.96 22.44 -1.97
C ASP A 23 1.90 22.97 -2.95
N SER A 24 1.30 24.12 -2.61
CA SER A 24 0.37 24.80 -3.50
C SER A 24 1.06 25.21 -4.80
N GLY A 25 0.39 25.05 -5.94
CA GLY A 25 0.89 25.53 -7.23
C GLY A 25 2.00 24.70 -7.90
N VAL A 26 2.44 23.59 -7.30
CA VAL A 26 3.40 22.66 -7.94
C VAL A 26 2.82 21.90 -9.14
N GLY A 27 1.50 21.90 -9.31
CA GLY A 27 0.80 21.31 -10.47
C GLY A 27 0.22 19.90 -10.28
N LYS A 28 -0.11 19.51 -9.04
CA LYS A 28 -0.78 18.24 -8.72
C LYS A 28 -2.09 18.06 -9.49
N SER A 29 -2.97 19.05 -9.45
CA SER A 29 -4.23 19.06 -10.18
C SER A 29 -4.02 18.98 -11.69
N CYS A 30 -2.98 19.65 -12.23
CA CYS A 30 -2.63 19.58 -13.65
C CYS A 30 -2.16 18.17 -14.04
N LEU A 31 -1.36 17.51 -13.19
CA LEU A 31 -0.95 16.11 -13.41
C LEU A 31 -2.16 15.17 -13.38
N LEU A 32 -3.09 15.38 -12.45
CA LEU A 32 -4.32 14.59 -12.37
C LEU A 32 -5.19 14.76 -13.62
N LEU A 33 -5.46 16.01 -14.01
CA LEU A 33 -6.27 16.31 -15.20
C LEU A 33 -5.62 15.76 -16.48
N ARG A 34 -4.29 15.92 -16.61
CA ARG A 34 -3.55 15.37 -17.75
C ARG A 34 -3.63 13.85 -17.78
N PHE A 35 -3.53 13.20 -16.64
CA PHE A 35 -3.67 11.74 -16.57
C PHE A 35 -5.11 11.26 -16.80
N SER A 36 -6.13 11.94 -16.27
CA SER A 36 -7.51 11.46 -16.34
C SER A 36 -8.20 11.78 -17.67
N ASP A 37 -8.01 13.01 -18.15
CA ASP A 37 -8.85 13.59 -19.21
C ASP A 37 -8.00 13.96 -20.46
N ASP A 38 -6.69 13.68 -20.46
CA ASP A 38 -5.69 14.11 -21.46
C ASP A 38 -5.81 15.60 -21.85
N THR A 39 -6.13 16.43 -20.86
CA THR A 39 -6.29 17.88 -21.02
C THR A 39 -5.35 18.63 -20.09
N PHE A 40 -4.93 19.82 -20.53
CA PHE A 40 -4.17 20.76 -19.70
C PHE A 40 -4.82 22.14 -19.82
N THR A 41 -4.96 22.80 -18.68
CA THR A 41 -5.44 24.18 -18.62
C THR A 41 -4.37 25.06 -17.97
N THR A 42 -4.12 26.22 -18.58
CA THR A 42 -3.21 27.25 -18.04
C THR A 42 -3.87 28.09 -16.96
N SER A 43 -5.20 28.01 -16.82
CA SER A 43 -5.94 28.73 -15.79
C SER A 43 -5.57 28.17 -14.42
N PHE A 44 -4.79 28.94 -13.67
CA PHE A 44 -4.44 28.64 -12.28
C PHE A 44 -5.68 28.84 -11.40
N ILE A 45 -6.51 27.81 -11.30
CA ILE A 45 -7.60 27.78 -10.33
C ILE A 45 -7.05 27.08 -9.09
N THR A 46 -7.02 27.79 -7.97
CA THR A 46 -6.65 27.18 -6.69
C THR A 46 -7.68 26.11 -6.34
N THR A 47 -7.25 24.86 -6.17
CA THR A 47 -8.12 23.77 -5.72
C THR A 47 -8.67 24.11 -4.34
N ILE A 48 -9.97 24.34 -4.25
CA ILE A 48 -10.68 24.50 -2.97
C ILE A 48 -11.07 23.10 -2.51
N GLY A 49 -10.38 22.58 -1.50
CA GLY A 49 -10.65 21.25 -0.95
C GLY A 49 -9.85 20.13 -1.61
N ILE A 50 -10.47 18.97 -1.84
CA ILE A 50 -9.84 17.75 -2.36
C ILE A 50 -10.65 17.28 -3.57
N ASP A 51 -9.98 17.14 -4.71
CA ASP A 51 -10.59 16.60 -5.93
C ASP A 51 -10.35 15.09 -6.00
N PHE A 52 -11.30 14.37 -6.59
CA PHE A 52 -11.31 12.92 -6.65
C PHE A 52 -11.66 12.45 -8.05
N LYS A 53 -10.73 11.70 -8.67
CA LYS A 53 -10.92 11.11 -9.98
C LYS A 53 -10.72 9.61 -9.94
N ILE A 54 -11.50 8.91 -10.77
CA ILE A 54 -11.38 7.48 -10.99
C ILE A 54 -10.95 7.24 -12.43
N ARG A 55 -9.86 6.49 -12.61
CA ARG A 55 -9.44 5.99 -13.93
C ARG A 55 -9.20 4.49 -13.84
N THR A 56 -9.79 3.72 -14.76
CA THR A 56 -9.48 2.29 -14.88
C THR A 56 -8.38 2.12 -15.91
N ILE A 57 -7.31 1.41 -15.53
CA ILE A 57 -6.19 1.06 -16.41
C ILE A 57 -6.10 -0.47 -16.52
N GLU A 58 -5.43 -0.96 -17.56
CA GLU A 58 -5.12 -2.38 -17.71
C GLU A 58 -3.61 -2.59 -17.52
N LEU A 59 -3.23 -3.47 -16.60
CA LEU A 59 -1.83 -3.83 -16.33
C LEU A 59 -1.70 -5.35 -16.22
N ASP A 60 -0.85 -5.95 -17.07
CA ASP A 60 -0.65 -7.40 -17.23
C ASP A 60 -1.97 -8.20 -17.27
N GLY A 61 -2.90 -7.78 -18.14
CA GLY A 61 -4.21 -8.43 -18.33
C GLY A 61 -5.16 -8.30 -17.12
N LYS A 62 -4.85 -7.41 -16.17
CA LYS A 62 -5.69 -7.12 -14.99
C LYS A 62 -6.22 -5.71 -15.07
N ARG A 63 -7.52 -5.54 -14.83
CA ARG A 63 -8.17 -4.23 -14.78
C ARG A 63 -7.98 -3.64 -13.39
N ILE A 64 -7.29 -2.51 -13.31
CA ILE A 64 -7.04 -1.80 -12.05
C ILE A 64 -7.84 -0.51 -12.05
N LYS A 65 -8.71 -0.35 -11.05
CA LYS A 65 -9.42 0.89 -10.80
C LYS A 65 -8.57 1.78 -9.89
N LEU A 66 -8.03 2.85 -10.43
CA LEU A 66 -7.30 3.87 -9.67
C LEU A 66 -8.28 4.89 -9.10
N GLN A 67 -8.14 5.15 -7.81
CA GLN A 67 -8.84 6.20 -7.06
C GLN A 67 -7.81 7.25 -6.66
N ILE A 68 -7.77 8.36 -7.38
CA ILE A 68 -6.73 9.38 -7.21
C ILE A 68 -7.34 10.57 -6.48
N TRP A 69 -6.74 10.89 -5.34
CA TRP A 69 -7.11 12.00 -4.48
C TRP A 69 -6.10 13.13 -4.69
N ASP A 70 -6.55 14.23 -5.28
CA ASP A 70 -5.77 15.46 -5.41
C ASP A 70 -6.04 16.38 -4.20
N THR A 71 -4.99 16.72 -3.47
CA THR A 71 -5.11 17.54 -2.26
C THR A 71 -4.81 19.00 -2.57
N ALA A 72 -5.60 19.93 -2.03
CA ALA A 72 -5.21 21.33 -2.02
C ALA A 72 -3.85 21.48 -1.32
N GLY A 73 -2.88 22.06 -2.01
CA GLY A 73 -1.54 22.31 -1.45
C GLY A 73 -1.49 23.49 -0.47
N GLN A 74 -2.64 24.01 -0.05
CA GLN A 74 -2.72 25.08 0.95
C GLN A 74 -2.44 24.50 2.34
N GLU A 75 -1.34 24.95 2.91
CA GLU A 75 -0.85 24.68 4.25
C GLU A 75 -1.90 24.93 5.35
N ARG A 76 -2.87 25.83 5.12
CA ARG A 76 -4.00 26.09 6.02
C ARG A 76 -4.97 24.90 6.17
N PHE A 77 -4.90 23.88 5.31
CA PHE A 77 -5.73 22.67 5.35
C PHE A 77 -4.97 21.39 5.73
N ARG A 78 -3.75 21.49 6.29
CA ARG A 78 -2.95 20.32 6.73
C ARG A 78 -3.72 19.36 7.65
N THR A 79 -4.62 19.87 8.51
CA THR A 79 -5.50 19.06 9.37
C THR A 79 -6.49 18.19 8.59
N ILE A 80 -6.94 18.62 7.41
CA ILE A 80 -7.86 17.86 6.56
C ILE A 80 -7.15 16.68 5.91
N THR A 81 -5.83 16.78 5.69
CA THR A 81 -5.05 15.80 4.90
C THR A 81 -4.84 14.48 5.66
N THR A 82 -4.78 14.50 7.01
CA THR A 82 -4.51 13.32 7.86
C THR A 82 -5.51 12.18 7.63
N ALA A 83 -6.80 12.50 7.43
CA ALA A 83 -7.85 11.52 7.16
C ALA A 83 -7.65 10.77 5.82
N TYR A 84 -7.00 11.40 4.83
CA TYR A 84 -6.83 10.85 3.49
C TYR A 84 -5.65 9.90 3.37
N TYR A 85 -4.64 10.04 4.23
CA TYR A 85 -3.53 9.06 4.33
C TYR A 85 -4.03 7.68 4.74
N ARG A 86 -5.13 7.61 5.51
CA ARG A 86 -5.71 6.32 5.92
C ARG A 86 -6.17 5.52 4.70
N GLY A 87 -5.59 4.32 4.56
CA GLY A 87 -5.87 3.42 3.44
C GLY A 87 -5.28 3.86 2.10
N ALA A 88 -4.44 4.92 2.06
CA ALA A 88 -3.66 5.22 0.88
C ALA A 88 -2.67 4.07 0.63
N MET A 89 -2.64 3.58 -0.62
CA MET A 89 -1.79 2.46 -1.02
C MET A 89 -0.54 2.96 -1.75
N GLY A 90 -0.68 4.10 -2.42
CA GLY A 90 0.40 4.84 -3.06
C GLY A 90 0.29 6.34 -2.81
N ILE A 91 1.44 7.00 -2.73
CA ILE A 91 1.55 8.46 -2.58
C ILE A 91 2.55 8.98 -3.61
N LEU A 92 2.13 9.99 -4.36
CA LEU A 92 3.02 10.77 -5.24
C LEU A 92 3.35 12.09 -4.55
N LEU A 93 4.63 12.30 -4.25
CA LEU A 93 5.15 13.54 -3.68
C LEU A 93 5.59 14.45 -4.82
N VAL A 94 4.90 15.56 -5.01
CA VAL A 94 5.13 16.47 -6.15
C VAL A 94 5.77 17.76 -5.67
N TYR A 95 6.88 18.14 -6.30
CA TYR A 95 7.46 19.48 -6.22
C TYR A 95 7.57 20.10 -7.61
N ASP A 96 7.86 21.40 -7.66
CA ASP A 96 8.10 22.13 -8.91
C ASP A 96 9.62 22.31 -9.09
N VAL A 97 10.15 21.89 -10.24
CA VAL A 97 11.59 22.01 -10.54
C VAL A 97 12.09 23.46 -10.59
N THR A 98 11.18 24.43 -10.75
CA THR A 98 11.46 25.87 -10.75
C THR A 98 11.33 26.53 -9.37
N ASP A 99 10.85 25.81 -8.35
CA ASP A 99 10.68 26.33 -6.99
C ASP A 99 11.42 25.47 -5.96
N GLU A 100 12.56 25.98 -5.49
CA GLU A 100 13.38 25.32 -4.48
C GLU A 100 12.68 25.19 -3.11
N SER A 101 11.78 26.10 -2.76
CA SER A 101 11.01 26.00 -1.52
C SER A 101 10.12 24.76 -1.53
N SER A 102 9.43 24.52 -2.65
CA SER A 102 8.59 23.33 -2.83
C SER A 102 9.38 22.02 -2.68
N PHE A 103 10.63 22.00 -3.15
CA PHE A 103 11.53 20.87 -2.99
C PHE A 103 11.99 20.68 -1.54
N ASN A 104 12.38 21.75 -0.86
CA ASN A 104 12.80 21.68 0.54
C ASN A 104 11.67 21.18 1.45
N ASN A 105 10.42 21.52 1.13
CA ASN A 105 9.25 21.08 1.87
C ASN A 105 8.92 19.58 1.70
N ILE A 106 9.51 18.88 0.72
CA ILE A 106 9.33 17.41 0.56
C ILE A 106 9.70 16.64 1.82
N ARG A 107 10.74 17.06 2.54
CA ARG A 107 11.13 16.42 3.81
C ARG A 107 10.02 16.51 4.87
N ASN A 108 9.30 17.62 4.91
CA ASN A 108 8.16 17.79 5.81
C ASN A 108 6.98 16.91 5.37
N TRP A 109 6.73 16.81 4.06
CA TRP A 109 5.72 15.90 3.52
C TRP A 109 6.05 14.43 3.81
N MET A 110 7.31 14.02 3.70
CA MET A 110 7.76 12.67 4.07
C MET A 110 7.51 12.34 5.53
N LYS A 111 7.85 13.26 6.45
CA LYS A 111 7.53 13.10 7.88
C LYS A 111 6.03 12.93 8.13
N ASN A 112 5.19 13.68 7.42
CA ASN A 112 3.73 13.54 7.54
C ASN A 112 3.23 12.18 7.06
N ILE A 113 3.82 11.63 5.99
CA ILE A 113 3.52 10.27 5.52
C ILE A 113 3.88 9.25 6.59
N GLU A 114 5.09 9.33 7.15
CA GLU A 114 5.58 8.38 8.16
C GLU A 114 4.74 8.39 9.44
N GLN A 115 4.15 9.53 9.79
CA GLN A 115 3.30 9.65 10.98
C GLN A 115 1.87 9.14 10.79
N HIS A 116 1.30 9.25 9.58
CA HIS A 116 -0.14 9.07 9.36
C HIS A 116 -0.52 7.97 8.35
N ALA A 117 0.39 7.60 7.45
CA ALA A 117 0.16 6.56 6.46
C ALA A 117 0.56 5.18 7.00
N SER A 118 0.13 4.12 6.30
CA SER A 118 0.58 2.76 6.62
C SER A 118 2.03 2.54 6.19
N ASP A 119 2.78 1.76 6.97
CA ASP A 119 4.22 1.50 6.74
C ASP A 119 4.53 1.00 5.32
N ASN A 120 3.60 0.24 4.73
CA ASN A 120 3.77 -0.39 3.42
C ASN A 120 3.25 0.46 2.25
N VAL A 121 3.05 1.77 2.44
CA VAL A 121 2.60 2.66 1.36
C VAL A 121 3.70 2.85 0.32
N ASN A 122 3.40 2.65 -0.96
CA ASN A 122 4.33 2.92 -2.04
C ASN A 122 4.48 4.45 -2.22
N LYS A 123 5.70 4.92 -2.43
CA LYS A 123 6.00 6.36 -2.53
C LYS A 123 6.84 6.60 -3.79
N ILE A 124 6.54 7.67 -4.51
CA ILE A 124 7.36 8.14 -5.63
C ILE A 124 7.51 9.66 -5.52
N LEU A 125 8.75 10.14 -5.69
CA LEU A 125 9.07 11.55 -5.80
C LEU A 125 8.90 12.01 -7.26
N VAL A 126 8.25 13.15 -7.45
CA VAL A 126 7.90 13.71 -8.75
C VAL A 126 8.34 15.16 -8.82
N GLY A 127 9.28 15.48 -9.72
CA GLY A 127 9.62 16.86 -10.09
C GLY A 127 8.80 17.29 -11.29
N ASN A 128 7.77 18.11 -11.08
CA ASN A 128 6.89 18.58 -12.15
C ASN A 128 7.42 19.87 -12.81
N LYS A 129 6.85 20.22 -13.96
CA LYS A 129 7.21 21.38 -14.81
C LYS A 129 8.60 21.28 -15.44
N ALA A 130 9.04 20.05 -15.75
CA ALA A 130 10.30 19.79 -16.43
C ALA A 130 10.36 20.34 -17.88
N ASP A 131 9.25 20.89 -18.40
CA ASP A 131 9.19 21.61 -19.68
C ASP A 131 9.72 23.05 -19.60
N MET A 132 9.97 23.59 -18.41
CA MET A 132 10.50 24.94 -18.23
C MET A 132 11.95 25.02 -18.70
N ASP A 133 12.33 26.21 -19.20
CA ASP A 133 13.71 26.51 -19.60
C ASP A 133 14.69 26.18 -18.47
N GLU A 134 15.84 25.60 -18.82
CA GLU A 134 16.87 25.21 -17.84
C GLU A 134 17.37 26.43 -17.02
N SER A 135 17.32 27.64 -17.57
CA SER A 135 17.67 28.88 -16.85
C SER A 135 16.70 29.24 -15.71
N LYS A 136 15.48 28.68 -15.71
CA LYS A 136 14.47 28.87 -14.67
C LYS A 136 14.43 27.71 -13.69
N ARG A 137 15.23 26.66 -13.92
CA ARG A 137 15.31 25.50 -13.04
C ARG A 137 16.06 25.88 -11.76
N ALA A 138 15.35 25.80 -10.63
CA ALA A 138 15.93 26.02 -9.31
C ALA A 138 16.44 24.70 -8.69
N VAL A 139 15.91 23.56 -9.14
CA VAL A 139 16.24 22.23 -8.64
C VAL A 139 16.80 21.36 -9.76
N PRO A 140 18.13 21.11 -9.76
CA PRO A 140 18.75 20.19 -10.70
C PRO A 140 18.21 18.77 -10.53
N THR A 141 18.06 18.04 -11.64
CA THR A 141 17.58 16.65 -11.65
C THR A 141 18.39 15.76 -10.71
N ALA A 142 19.71 15.95 -10.64
CA ALA A 142 20.59 15.22 -9.73
C ALA A 142 20.24 15.42 -8.24
N LYS A 143 19.78 16.61 -7.86
CA LYS A 143 19.34 16.92 -6.48
C LYS A 143 18.03 16.18 -6.16
N GLY A 144 17.11 16.12 -7.12
CA GLY A 144 15.89 15.33 -7.05
C GLY A 144 16.17 13.83 -6.87
N GLN A 145 17.06 13.28 -7.71
CA GLN A 145 17.48 11.89 -7.64
C GLN A 145 18.16 11.56 -6.30
N ALA A 146 19.09 12.39 -5.84
CA ALA A 146 19.78 12.18 -4.56
C ALA A 146 18.80 12.13 -3.37
N LEU A 147 17.76 12.99 -3.36
CA LEU A 147 16.74 12.94 -2.31
C LEU A 147 15.88 11.67 -2.39
N ALA A 148 15.58 11.21 -3.60
CA ALA A 148 14.83 9.96 -3.77
C ALA A 148 15.65 8.75 -3.30
N ASP A 149 16.95 8.73 -3.59
CA ASP A 149 17.89 7.70 -3.14
C ASP A 149 18.03 7.73 -1.60
N GLU A 150 18.08 8.92 -0.98
CA GLU A 150 18.09 9.11 0.48
C GLU A 150 16.89 8.40 1.16
N TYR A 151 15.72 8.47 0.54
CA TYR A 151 14.50 7.84 1.04
C TYR A 151 14.24 6.43 0.48
N GLY A 152 15.07 5.93 -0.44
CA GLY A 152 14.87 4.65 -1.12
C GLY A 152 13.57 4.58 -1.95
N ILE A 153 13.17 5.70 -2.56
CA ILE A 153 11.95 5.80 -3.38
C ILE A 153 12.30 6.08 -4.85
N LYS A 154 11.38 5.81 -5.77
CA LYS A 154 11.58 6.13 -7.19
C LYS A 154 11.46 7.64 -7.43
N PHE A 155 12.14 8.14 -8.45
CA PHE A 155 12.08 9.52 -8.90
C PHE A 155 11.67 9.61 -10.37
N PHE A 156 10.81 10.59 -10.68
CA PHE A 156 10.45 10.96 -12.05
C PHE A 156 10.42 12.47 -12.19
N GLU A 157 10.98 13.00 -13.28
CA GLU A 157 10.62 14.33 -13.75
C GLU A 157 9.43 14.23 -14.71
N THR A 158 8.44 15.10 -14.51
CA THR A 158 7.21 15.13 -15.29
C THR A 158 6.91 16.52 -15.81
N SER A 159 6.10 16.59 -16.87
CA SER A 159 5.45 17.83 -17.29
C SER A 159 4.00 17.56 -17.60
N ALA A 160 3.10 18.12 -16.80
CA ALA A 160 1.67 18.14 -17.10
C ALA A 160 1.36 18.88 -18.41
N LYS A 161 2.21 19.84 -18.82
CA LYS A 161 2.02 20.64 -20.03
C LYS A 161 2.31 19.83 -21.29
N THR A 162 3.49 19.20 -21.36
CA THR A 162 3.94 18.42 -22.54
C THR A 162 3.58 16.94 -22.46
N ASN A 163 2.90 16.52 -21.38
CA ASN A 163 2.59 15.12 -21.09
C ASN A 163 3.84 14.23 -20.88
N LEU A 164 4.98 14.82 -20.52
CA LEU A 164 6.21 14.08 -20.25
C LEU A 164 6.06 13.25 -18.96
N ASN A 165 6.25 11.94 -19.07
CA ASN A 165 6.26 10.95 -17.97
C ASN A 165 5.01 10.93 -17.07
N VAL A 166 3.92 11.61 -17.45
CA VAL A 166 2.70 11.67 -16.64
C VAL A 166 2.07 10.29 -16.54
N GLU A 167 1.82 9.62 -17.66
CA GLU A 167 1.27 8.25 -17.62
C GLU A 167 2.25 7.28 -16.96
N SER A 168 3.55 7.39 -17.26
CA SER A 168 4.61 6.54 -16.72
C SER A 168 4.64 6.52 -15.19
N VAL A 169 4.49 7.67 -14.53
CA VAL A 169 4.54 7.73 -13.05
C VAL A 169 3.34 7.02 -12.41
N PHE A 170 2.12 7.23 -12.94
CA PHE A 170 0.91 6.59 -12.42
C PHE A 170 0.89 5.08 -12.69
N LEU A 171 1.35 4.65 -13.87
CA LEU A 171 1.47 3.22 -14.18
C LEU A 171 2.56 2.54 -13.33
N SER A 172 3.70 3.20 -13.12
CA SER A 172 4.78 2.66 -12.29
C SER A 172 4.31 2.41 -10.85
N ILE A 173 3.67 3.39 -10.22
CA ILE A 173 3.20 3.20 -8.83
C ILE A 173 2.07 2.16 -8.75
N ALA A 174 1.17 2.12 -9.74
CA ALA A 174 0.11 1.12 -9.78
C ALA A 174 0.67 -0.30 -9.95
N LYS A 175 1.70 -0.47 -10.77
CA LYS A 175 2.41 -1.74 -10.95
C LYS A 175 3.08 -2.21 -9.66
N ASP A 176 3.81 -1.33 -8.98
CA ASP A 176 4.48 -1.67 -7.73
C ASP A 176 3.48 -2.08 -6.62
N ILE A 177 2.36 -1.36 -6.52
CA ILE A 177 1.29 -1.68 -5.58
C ILE A 177 0.64 -3.02 -5.94
N LYS A 178 0.29 -3.22 -7.22
CA LYS A 178 -0.28 -4.49 -7.70
C LYS A 178 0.61 -5.66 -7.32
N GLN A 179 1.91 -5.58 -7.60
CA GLN A 179 2.87 -6.63 -7.27
C GLN A 179 2.85 -6.92 -5.76
N ARG A 180 2.92 -5.90 -4.92
CA ARG A 180 2.85 -6.05 -3.46
C ARG A 180 1.55 -6.70 -2.99
N LEU A 181 0.41 -6.36 -3.59
CA LEU A 181 -0.87 -7.00 -3.28
C LEU A 181 -0.86 -8.48 -3.67
N THR A 182 -0.39 -8.80 -4.88
CA THR A 182 -0.29 -10.19 -5.35
C THR A 182 0.59 -11.04 -4.42
N GLU A 183 1.74 -10.51 -3.99
CA GLU A 183 2.65 -11.19 -3.06
C GLU A 183 2.03 -11.40 -1.66
N THR A 184 1.23 -10.44 -1.21
CA THR A 184 0.52 -10.54 0.08
C THR A 184 -0.56 -11.62 0.02
N ASP A 185 -1.30 -11.69 -1.09
CA ASP A 185 -2.33 -12.70 -1.32
C ASP A 185 -1.73 -14.12 -1.36
N THR A 186 -0.60 -14.30 -2.07
CA THR A 186 0.06 -15.61 -2.15
C THR A 186 0.56 -16.10 -0.79
N LYS A 187 1.16 -15.21 0.02
CA LYS A 187 1.62 -15.56 1.38
C LYS A 187 0.46 -15.92 2.30
N ALA A 188 -0.67 -15.22 2.19
CA ALA A 188 -1.88 -15.51 2.95
C ALA A 188 -2.47 -16.87 2.56
N GLU A 189 -2.51 -17.20 1.27
CA GLU A 189 -2.99 -18.49 0.76
C GLU A 189 -2.08 -19.65 1.16
N ALA A 190 -0.76 -19.47 1.09
CA ALA A 190 0.20 -20.47 1.56
C ALA A 190 0.04 -20.75 3.07
N SER A 191 -0.13 -19.69 3.87
CA SER A 191 -0.35 -19.82 5.32
C SER A 191 -1.68 -20.51 5.63
N ARG A 192 -2.75 -20.19 4.91
CA ARG A 192 -4.05 -20.89 5.05
C ARG A 192 -3.95 -22.36 4.67
N SER A 193 -3.21 -22.66 3.60
CA SER A 193 -3.00 -24.04 3.13
C SER A 193 -2.20 -24.87 4.12
N LEU A 194 -1.13 -24.32 4.69
CA LEU A 194 -0.36 -24.94 5.77
C LEU A 194 -1.21 -25.17 7.03
N ASN A 195 -1.99 -24.17 7.44
CA ASN A 195 -2.89 -24.31 8.60
C ASN A 195 -3.95 -25.39 8.37
N LYS A 196 -4.50 -25.47 7.15
CA LYS A 196 -5.46 -26.52 6.77
C LYS A 196 -4.81 -27.91 6.75
N MET A 197 -3.57 -28.02 6.25
CA MET A 197 -2.81 -29.27 6.23
C MET A 197 -2.46 -29.73 7.66
N LEU A 198 -1.98 -28.83 8.52
CA LEU A 198 -1.72 -29.10 9.93
C LEU A 198 -2.98 -29.55 10.66
N LEU A 199 -4.11 -28.86 10.45
CA LEU A 199 -5.39 -29.25 11.04
C LEU A 199 -5.83 -30.64 10.57
N HIS A 200 -5.64 -30.95 9.28
CA HIS A 200 -5.93 -32.27 8.75
C HIS A 200 -5.04 -33.36 9.37
N LEU A 201 -3.73 -33.12 9.51
CA LEU A 201 -2.80 -34.07 10.14
C LEU A 201 -3.13 -34.34 11.62
N LEU A 202 -3.60 -33.32 12.34
CA LEU A 202 -3.99 -33.43 13.76
C LEU A 202 -5.33 -34.15 13.97
N LEU A 203 -6.22 -34.14 12.97
CA LEU A 203 -7.54 -34.78 13.03
C LEU A 203 -7.55 -36.23 12.49
N GLN A 204 -6.42 -36.74 12.01
CA GLN A 204 -6.29 -38.10 11.49
C GLN A 204 -6.31 -39.13 12.64
N PRO A 205 -7.22 -40.13 12.64
CA PRO A 205 -7.34 -41.11 13.72
C PRO A 205 -6.08 -42.00 13.85
N ARG A 206 -5.31 -42.20 12.78
CA ARG A 206 -4.03 -42.94 12.80
C ARG A 206 -2.88 -42.20 13.50
N ASN A 207 -2.98 -40.90 13.73
CA ASN A 207 -1.97 -40.08 14.41
C ASN A 207 -2.26 -39.86 15.91
N GLN A 208 -3.27 -40.52 16.49
CA GLN A 208 -3.55 -40.37 17.92
C GLN A 208 -2.37 -40.81 18.82
N LEU A 209 -1.50 -41.71 18.37
CA LEU A 209 -0.25 -42.02 19.09
C LEU A 209 0.79 -40.89 19.03
N ALA A 210 0.83 -40.11 17.95
CA ALA A 210 1.78 -38.99 17.80
C ALA A 210 1.35 -37.72 18.56
N VAL A 211 0.04 -37.54 18.79
CA VAL A 211 -0.47 -36.42 19.61
C VAL A 211 -0.16 -36.63 21.09
N VAL A 212 -0.06 -37.89 21.56
CA VAL A 212 0.35 -38.22 22.93
C VAL A 212 1.84 -37.92 23.14
N THR A 213 2.71 -38.18 22.17
CA THR A 213 4.14 -37.84 22.28
C THR A 213 4.42 -36.33 22.20
N PHE A 214 3.60 -35.57 21.47
CA PHE A 214 3.68 -34.10 21.48
C PHE A 214 3.28 -33.48 22.83
N ARG A 215 2.32 -34.11 23.55
CA ARG A 215 1.98 -33.75 24.93
C ARG A 215 3.14 -33.99 25.90
N SER A 216 3.90 -35.07 25.73
CA SER A 216 5.08 -35.38 26.55
C SER A 216 6.27 -34.47 26.26
N MET A 217 6.46 -34.01 25.01
CA MET A 217 7.52 -33.05 24.67
C MET A 217 7.24 -31.63 25.19
N ILE A 218 5.99 -31.17 25.17
CA ILE A 218 5.63 -29.84 25.72
C ILE A 218 5.76 -29.83 27.25
N ALA A 219 5.46 -30.96 27.92
CA ALA A 219 5.69 -31.11 29.36
C ALA A 219 7.18 -31.18 29.74
N LEU A 220 8.04 -31.74 28.87
CA LEU A 220 9.50 -31.75 29.09
C LEU A 220 10.13 -30.36 28.93
N PHE A 221 9.57 -29.49 28.08
CA PHE A 221 10.09 -28.14 27.86
C PHE A 221 9.72 -27.13 28.97
N SER A 222 8.87 -27.50 29.94
CA SER A 222 8.60 -26.66 31.11
C SER A 222 9.67 -26.75 32.22
N ARG A 223 10.79 -27.46 31.98
CA ARG A 223 11.86 -27.67 32.97
C ARG A 223 13.26 -27.27 32.52
N ALA A 224 13.43 -26.63 31.36
CA ALA A 224 14.72 -26.13 30.90
C ALA A 224 14.84 -24.60 31.14
N PRO A 225 15.93 -24.11 31.77
CA PRO A 225 16.15 -22.69 31.93
C PRO A 225 16.68 -22.07 30.63
N VAL A 226 16.04 -20.97 30.24
CA VAL A 226 16.54 -19.86 29.41
C VAL A 226 17.10 -20.22 28.02
N PHE A 227 16.28 -20.12 26.96
CA PHE A 227 16.70 -19.54 25.69
C PHE A 227 15.47 -19.09 24.85
N ASN A 228 15.39 -17.77 24.62
CA ASN A 228 14.52 -17.00 23.71
C ASN A 228 13.10 -17.51 23.38
N LEU A 229 12.12 -17.00 24.13
CA LEU A 229 10.73 -17.49 24.16
C LEU A 229 9.69 -16.61 23.44
N CYS A 230 10.03 -15.45 22.85
CA CYS A 230 9.01 -14.55 22.30
C CYS A 230 8.38 -15.02 20.98
N HIS A 231 9.12 -15.73 20.12
CA HIS A 231 8.59 -16.22 18.84
C HIS A 231 7.86 -17.56 18.94
N LEU A 232 8.21 -18.38 19.94
CA LEU A 232 7.61 -19.69 20.18
C LEU A 232 6.30 -19.60 20.98
N PHE A 233 6.17 -18.60 21.88
CA PHE A 233 4.93 -18.39 22.66
C PHE A 233 3.73 -17.98 21.79
N HIS A 234 3.94 -17.20 20.73
CA HIS A 234 2.82 -16.77 19.89
C HIS A 234 2.26 -17.93 19.05
N LEU A 235 3.14 -18.82 18.57
CA LEU A 235 2.80 -20.06 17.88
C LEU A 235 2.16 -21.12 18.80
N LEU A 236 2.51 -21.14 20.10
CA LEU A 236 1.90 -22.05 21.08
C LEU A 236 0.56 -21.57 21.63
N ARG A 237 0.36 -20.25 21.77
CA ARG A 237 -0.91 -19.65 22.25
C ARG A 237 -2.06 -19.81 21.25
N LEU A 238 -1.75 -19.77 19.95
CA LEU A 238 -2.72 -20.10 18.88
C LEU A 238 -3.06 -21.60 18.83
N LYS A 239 -2.15 -22.48 19.26
CA LYS A 239 -2.39 -23.93 19.33
C LYS A 239 -3.28 -24.31 20.53
N SER A 240 -3.21 -23.61 21.66
CA SER A 240 -4.01 -23.94 22.85
C SER A 240 -5.50 -23.65 22.68
N GLU A 241 -5.89 -22.57 22.00
CA GLU A 241 -7.32 -22.24 21.83
C GLU A 241 -8.03 -23.15 20.81
N ILE A 242 -7.34 -23.52 19.73
CA ILE A 242 -7.88 -24.45 18.72
C ILE A 242 -8.05 -25.86 19.30
N VAL A 243 -7.10 -26.30 20.13
CA VAL A 243 -7.17 -27.60 20.83
C VAL A 243 -8.27 -27.59 21.89
N LEU A 244 -8.46 -26.49 22.63
CA LEU A 244 -9.53 -26.36 23.63
C LEU A 244 -10.93 -26.33 22.98
N MET A 245 -11.08 -25.67 21.82
CA MET A 245 -12.34 -25.70 21.05
C MET A 245 -12.65 -27.08 20.45
N LEU A 246 -11.64 -27.83 20.01
CA LEU A 246 -11.82 -29.18 19.48
C LEU A 246 -12.21 -30.18 20.59
N LEU A 247 -11.62 -30.04 21.79
CA LEU A 247 -11.98 -30.85 22.97
C LEU A 247 -13.41 -30.57 23.46
N LEU A 248 -13.87 -29.32 23.43
CA LEU A 248 -15.25 -28.97 23.79
C LEU A 248 -16.30 -29.47 22.79
N ARG A 249 -15.93 -29.65 21.50
CA ARG A 249 -16.83 -30.22 20.48
C ARG A 249 -16.94 -31.73 20.54
N THR A 250 -15.88 -32.44 20.95
CA THR A 250 -15.94 -33.90 21.16
C THR A 250 -16.71 -34.29 22.42
N SER A 251 -16.76 -33.42 23.44
CA SER A 251 -17.51 -33.70 24.68
C SER A 251 -19.04 -33.55 24.57
N ARG A 252 -19.57 -32.93 23.49
CA ARG A 252 -21.04 -32.74 23.30
C ARG A 252 -21.70 -33.79 22.41
N LYS A 253 -20.97 -34.79 21.91
CA LYS A 253 -21.51 -35.88 21.08
C LYS A 253 -21.56 -37.24 21.79
N SER A 254 -21.30 -37.29 23.10
CA SER A 254 -21.29 -38.51 23.91
C SER A 254 -22.24 -38.49 25.11
N HIS A 255 -23.37 -37.77 24.99
CA HIS A 255 -24.53 -37.89 25.87
C HIS A 255 -25.80 -37.82 25.04
#